data_AF-A0A971C357-F1
#
_entry.id   AF-A0A971C357-F1
#
_cell.length_a   1.000
_cell.length_b   1.000
_cell.length_c   1.000
_cell.angle_alpha   90.00
_cell.angle_beta   90.00
_cell.angle_gamma   90.00
#
_symmetry.space_group_name_H-M   'P 1'
#
loop_
_entity.id
_entity.type
_entity.pdbx_description
1 polymer ?
#
loop_
_entity_poly.entity_id
_entity_poly.type
_entity_poly.pdbx_seq_one_letter_code
_entity_poly.pdbx_strand_id
1 'polypeptide(L)' 'ISYDYIGGMMSFGETFGSRIGRWIEQNVAGVSPDEIDASGADALHVQSIIEGIIESWETGQVVTLW' A
#
# COMPACT_ATOMS: atom_id res chain seq x y z
N ILE A 1 -29.44 -11.16 -11.63
CA ILE A 1 -29.02 -9.78 -11.30
C ILE A 1 -27.50 -9.77 -11.44
N SER A 2 -26.97 -9.14 -12.49
CA SER A 2 -25.53 -8.98 -12.68
C SER A 2 -25.08 -7.84 -11.75
N TYR A 3 -24.22 -8.11 -10.79
CA TYR A 3 -23.57 -7.05 -10.03
C TYR A 3 -22.41 -6.55 -10.88
N ASP A 4 -22.58 -5.37 -11.45
CA ASP A 4 -21.51 -4.68 -12.19
C ASP A 4 -20.45 -4.19 -11.21
N TYR A 5 -19.19 -4.35 -11.63
CA TYR A 5 -17.97 -4.02 -10.90
C TYR A 5 -17.87 -2.52 -10.59
N ILE A 6 -18.35 -2.09 -9.43
CA ILE A 6 -18.06 -0.74 -8.92
C ILE A 6 -16.70 -0.80 -8.21
N GLY A 7 -15.62 -0.62 -8.95
CA GLY A 7 -14.25 -0.52 -8.39
C GLY A 7 -13.24 -1.58 -8.82
N GLY A 8 -13.60 -2.45 -9.77
CA GLY A 8 -12.65 -3.36 -10.44
C GLY A 8 -12.16 -4.56 -9.62
N MET A 9 -12.55 -4.70 -8.35
CA MET A 9 -12.19 -5.84 -7.49
C MET A 9 -13.38 -6.25 -6.62
N MET A 10 -13.78 -7.51 -6.72
CA MET A 10 -14.85 -8.18 -5.98
C MET A 10 -14.40 -8.65 -4.60
N SER A 11 -13.11 -8.91 -4.40
CA SER A 11 -12.55 -9.32 -3.12
C SER A 11 -11.15 -8.76 -2.89
N PHE A 12 -10.75 -8.64 -1.61
CA PHE A 12 -9.40 -8.21 -1.25
C PHE A 12 -8.32 -9.10 -1.90
N GLY A 13 -8.59 -10.40 -2.09
CA GLY A 13 -7.67 -11.32 -2.75
C GLY A 13 -7.33 -10.95 -4.19
N GLU A 14 -8.22 -10.24 -4.90
CA GLU A 14 -7.96 -9.81 -6.28
C GLU A 14 -6.97 -8.63 -6.35
N THR A 15 -6.76 -7.91 -5.25
CA THR A 15 -5.81 -6.78 -5.18
C THR A 15 -4.37 -7.20 -5.41
N PHE A 16 -4.00 -8.41 -4.98
CA PHE A 16 -2.64 -8.93 -5.13
C PHE A 16 -2.26 -9.08 -6.60
N GLY A 17 -3.16 -9.63 -7.42
CA GLY A 17 -2.93 -9.80 -8.86
C GLY A 17 -2.71 -8.44 -9.54
N SER A 18 -3.62 -7.50 -9.31
CA SER A 18 -3.53 -6.13 -9.86
C SER A 18 -2.24 -5.42 -9.41
N ARG A 19 -1.87 -5.55 -8.14
CA ARG A 19 -0.68 -4.88 -7.58
C ARG A 19 0.62 -5.46 -8.14
N ILE A 20 0.74 -6.79 -8.18
CA ILE A 20 1.93 -7.47 -8.70
C ILE A 20 2.05 -7.23 -10.21
N GLY A 21 0.94 -7.29 -10.95
CA GLY A 21 0.90 -6.98 -12.38
C GLY A 21 1.43 -5.57 -12.67
N ARG A 22 0.92 -4.57 -11.95
CA ARG A 22 1.39 -3.18 -12.06
C ARG A 22 2.89 -3.04 -11.78
N TRP A 23 3.39 -3.70 -10.75
CA TRP A 23 4.82 -3.67 -10.43
C TRP A 23 5.67 -4.27 -11.55
N ILE A 24 5.26 -5.39 -12.16
CA ILE A 24 5.97 -5.99 -13.30
C ILE A 24 6.01 -5.03 -14.49
N GLU A 25 4.87 -4.41 -14.83
CA GLU A 25 4.78 -3.43 -15.92
C GLU A 25 5.74 -2.25 -15.71
N GLN A 26 5.81 -1.69 -14.50
CA GLN A 26 6.72 -0.59 -14.19
C GLN A 26 8.20 -0.99 -14.30
N ASN A 27 8.55 -2.21 -13.87
CA ASN A 27 9.91 -2.71 -14.01
C ASN A 27 10.31 -2.90 -15.48
N VAL A 28 9.42 -3.48 -16.31
CA VAL A 28 9.68 -3.66 -17.75
C VAL A 28 9.81 -2.32 -18.46
N ALA A 29 9.04 -1.32 -18.06
CA ALA A 29 9.11 0.04 -18.59
C ALA A 29 10.33 0.84 -18.09
N GLY A 30 11.11 0.30 -17.15
CA GLY A 30 12.28 0.99 -16.59
C GLY A 30 11.93 2.23 -15.76
N VAL A 31 10.75 2.25 -15.15
CA VAL A 31 10.32 3.32 -14.23
C VAL A 31 11.35 3.46 -13.11
N SER A 32 11.70 4.69 -12.73
CA SER A 32 12.68 4.90 -11.67
C SER A 32 12.14 4.43 -10.33
N PRO A 33 12.99 3.99 -9.38
CA PRO A 33 12.54 3.43 -8.11
C PRO A 33 11.65 4.35 -7.27
N ASP A 34 11.83 5.66 -7.40
CA ASP A 34 11.05 6.72 -6.73
C ASP A 34 9.67 6.98 -7.38
N GLU A 35 9.48 6.53 -8.62
CA GLU A 35 8.21 6.64 -9.35
C GLU A 35 7.44 5.30 -9.41
N ILE A 36 7.98 4.24 -8.81
CA ILE A 36 7.27 2.96 -8.63
C ILE A 36 6.07 3.22 -7.71
N ASP A 37 4.88 2.79 -8.13
CA ASP A 37 3.68 2.91 -7.30
C ASP A 37 3.93 2.06 -6.04
N ALA A 38 3.57 2.53 -4.84
CA ALA A 38 3.88 1.83 -3.58
C ALA A 38 5.38 1.48 -3.50
N SER A 39 6.19 2.55 -3.60
CA SER A 39 7.64 2.51 -3.57
C SER A 39 8.18 2.04 -2.22
N GLY A 40 9.50 1.82 -2.14
CA GLY A 40 10.16 1.55 -0.87
C GLY A 40 10.05 2.71 0.12
N ALA A 41 10.02 3.96 -0.36
CA ALA A 41 9.82 5.13 0.48
C ALA A 41 8.41 5.15 1.09
N ASP A 42 7.39 4.82 0.29
CA ASP A 42 6.02 4.69 0.77
C ASP A 42 5.90 3.59 1.82
N ALA A 43 6.53 2.44 1.59
CA ALA A 43 6.54 1.32 2.53
C ALA A 43 7.21 1.70 3.86
N LEU A 44 8.32 2.44 3.82
CA LEU A 44 8.99 2.93 5.02
C LEU A 44 8.12 3.93 5.79
N HIS A 45 7.44 4.85 5.10
CA HIS A 45 6.53 5.79 5.74
C HIS A 45 5.37 5.07 6.43
N VAL A 46 4.76 4.08 5.78
CA VAL A 46 3.72 3.24 6.38
C VAL A 46 4.24 2.47 7.59
N GLN A 47 5.47 1.94 7.52
CA GLN A 47 6.09 1.26 8.65
C GLN A 47 6.19 2.18 9.88
N SER A 48 6.61 3.44 9.69
CA SER A 48 6.67 4.41 10.79
C SER A 48 5.28 4.69 11.40
N ILE A 49 4.23 4.70 10.57
CA ILE A 49 2.85 4.84 11.06
C ILE A 49 2.44 3.64 11.91
N ILE A 50 2.74 2.41 11.45
CA ILE A 50 2.42 1.19 12.20
C ILE A 50 3.14 1.19 13.56
N GLU A 51 4.41 1.54 13.58
CA GLU A 51 5.20 1.64 14.82
C GLU A 51 4.62 2.69 15.78
N GLY A 52 4.25 3.87 15.28
CA GLY A 52 3.61 4.90 16.10
C GLY A 52 2.25 4.48 16.67
N ILE A 53 1.47 3.70 15.91
CA ILE A 53 0.20 3.13 16.39
C ILE A 53 0.45 2.11 17.52
N ILE A 54 1.46 1.26 17.36
CA ILE A 54 1.85 0.28 18.39
C ILE A 54 2.24 1.01 19.67
N GLU A 55 3.12 2.01 19.58
CA GLU A 55 3.53 2.82 20.74
C GLU A 55 2.34 3.53 21.40
N SER A 56 1.45 4.11 20.60
CA SER A 56 0.23 4.76 21.09
C SER A 56 -0.65 3.78 21.86
N TRP A 57 -0.81 2.56 21.36
CA TRP A 57 -1.62 1.53 21.99
C TRP A 57 -1.01 1.05 23.31
N GLU A 58 0.30 0.81 23.35
CA GLU A 58 1.00 0.30 24.53
C GLU A 58 1.08 1.32 25.66
N THR A 59 1.19 2.61 25.33
CA THR A 59 1.33 3.70 26.31
C THR A 59 0.01 4.35 26.69
N GLY A 60 -1.03 4.19 25.87
CA GLY A 60 -2.29 4.92 26.00
C GLY A 60 -2.15 6.43 25.72
N GLN A 61 -1.11 6.83 24.97
CA GLN A 61 -0.80 8.23 24.66
C GLN A 61 -0.92 8.51 23.15
N VAL A 62 -1.12 9.78 22.80
CA VAL A 62 -1.06 10.22 21.40
C VAL A 62 0.39 10.35 20.96
N VAL A 63 0.75 9.66 19.88
CA VAL A 63 2.09 9.71 19.26
C VAL A 63 2.00 10.52 17.97
N THR A 64 2.92 11.48 17.79
CA THR A 64 3.02 12.32 16.58
C THR A 64 4.21 11.89 15.75
N LEU A 65 3.99 11.73 14.44
CA LEU A 65 5.01 11.36 13.45
C LEU A 65 5.29 12.56 12.52
N TRP A 66 6.46 12.55 11.88
CA TRP A 66 6.92 13.61 10.97
C TRP A 66 7.29 13.04 9.60
#